data_AF-A0A930QP40-F1
#
_entry.id   AF-A0A930QP40-F1
#
_cell.length_a   1.000
_cell.length_b   1.000
_cell.length_c   1.000
_cell.angle_alpha   90.00
_cell.angle_beta   90.00
_cell.angle_gamma   90.00
#
_symmetry.space_group_name_H-M   'P 1'
#
loop_
_entity.id
_entity.type
_entity.pdbx_description
1 polymer ?
#
loop_
_entity_poly.entity_id
_entity_poly.type
_entity_poly.pdbx_seq_one_letter_code
_entity_poly.pdbx_strand_id
1 'polypeptide(L)' 'KQEIAARDKQDSERVISPLRQADDAVLLDSTTLPIDEVAARIMELAE' A
#
# COMPACT_ATOMS: atom_id res chain seq x y z
N LYS A 1 -14.12 5.22 9.49
CA LYS A 1 -14.02 5.45 8.02
C LYS A 1 -13.54 6.86 7.69
N GLN A 2 -14.17 7.91 8.24
CA GLN A 2 -13.74 9.30 8.00
C GLN A 2 -12.32 9.59 8.49
N GLU A 3 -11.93 9.08 9.65
CA GLU A 3 -10.57 9.24 10.19
C GLU A 3 -9.49 8.64 9.28
N ILE A 4 -9.71 7.41 8.79
CA ILE A 4 -8.80 6.74 7.85
C ILE A 4 -8.68 7.55 6.56
N ALA A 5 -9.81 7.96 5.97
CA ALA A 5 -9.80 8.76 4.74
C ALA A 5 -9.11 10.13 4.92
N ALA A 6 -9.28 10.78 6.07
CA ALA A 6 -8.61 12.03 6.37
C ALA A 6 -7.09 11.85 6.47
N ARG A 7 -6.63 10.78 7.12
CA ARG A 7 -5.21 10.43 7.23
C ARG A 7 -4.62 10.12 5.85
N ASP A 8 -5.28 9.29 5.05
CA ASP A 8 -4.78 8.91 3.72
C ASP A 8 -4.64 10.14 2.81
N LYS A 9 -5.60 11.09 2.88
CA LYS A 9 -5.51 12.37 2.18
C LYS A 9 -4.32 13.20 2.66
N GLN A 10 -4.16 13.35 3.98
CA GLN A 10 -3.05 14.11 4.55
C GLN A 10 -1.67 13.53 4.18
N ASP A 11 -1.55 12.20 4.14
CA ASP A 11 -0.30 11.51 3.82
C ASP A 11 0.05 11.62 2.33
N SER A 12 -0.94 11.54 1.43
CA SER A 12 -0.74 11.69 -0.01
C SER A 12 -0.48 13.13 -0.47
N GLU A 13 -1.04 14.14 0.21
CA GLU A 13 -0.85 15.57 -0.11
C GLU A 13 0.37 16.21 0.57
N ARG A 14 1.15 15.45 1.33
CA ARG A 14 2.29 15.98 2.10
C ARG A 14 3.40 16.50 1.18
N VAL A 15 3.85 17.74 1.43
CA VAL A 15 4.90 18.39 0.61
C VAL A 15 6.24 17.65 0.65
N ILE A 16 6.59 17.06 1.80
CA ILE A 16 7.84 16.32 2.00
C ILE A 16 7.49 14.84 2.19
N SER A 17 8.11 13.97 1.37
CA SER A 17 7.87 12.51 1.36
C SER A 17 6.38 12.13 1.30
N PRO A 18 5.63 12.55 0.26
CA PRO A 18 4.24 12.16 0.08
C PRO A 18 4.10 10.65 -0.04
N LEU A 19 2.98 10.12 0.46
CA LEU A 19 2.59 8.73 0.23
C LEU A 19 2.19 8.57 -1.24
N ARG A 20 3.09 7.97 -2.03
CA ARG A 20 2.86 7.62 -3.44
C ARG A 20 3.58 6.33 -3.78
N GLN A 21 3.06 5.61 -4.76
CA GLN A 21 3.73 4.44 -5.32
C GLN A 21 5.03 4.87 -6.02
N ALA A 22 6.10 4.09 -5.85
CA ALA A 22 7.34 4.29 -6.60
C ALA A 22 7.17 3.78 -8.05
N ASP A 23 8.01 4.26 -8.97
CA ASP A 23 7.88 3.94 -10.39
C ASP A 23 8.12 2.44 -10.69
N ASP A 24 8.88 1.76 -9.84
CA ASP A 24 9.21 0.34 -9.90
C ASP A 24 8.38 -0.53 -8.94
N ALA A 25 7.50 0.08 -8.13
CA ALA A 25 6.74 -0.65 -7.14
C ALA A 25 5.57 -1.42 -7.77
N VAL A 26 5.38 -2.67 -7.36
CA VAL A 26 4.22 -3.50 -7.73
C VAL A 26 3.07 -3.27 -6.75
N LEU A 27 1.86 -3.00 -7.25
CA LEU A 27 0.66 -2.86 -6.41
C LEU A 27 0.08 -4.24 -6.09
N LEU A 28 0.08 -4.60 -4.80
CA LEU A 28 -0.60 -5.79 -4.28
C LEU A 28 -1.81 -5.38 -3.43
N ASP A 29 -3.02 -5.56 -3.97
CA ASP A 29 -4.26 -5.31 -3.23
C ASP A 29 -4.62 -6.51 -2.36
N SER A 30 -4.63 -6.30 -1.04
CA SER A 30 -4.94 -7.34 -0.05
C SER A 30 -6.37 -7.29 0.49
N THR A 31 -7.28 -6.50 -0.11
CA THR A 31 -8.63 -6.25 0.43
C THR A 31 -9.42 -7.53 0.73
N THR A 32 -9.22 -8.58 -0.07
CA THR A 32 -9.94 -9.86 0.06
C THR A 32 -9.05 -11.05 0.35
N LEU A 33 -7.75 -10.83 0.59
CA LEU A 33 -6.78 -11.92 0.75
C LEU A 33 -6.54 -12.23 2.23
N PRO A 34 -6.41 -13.52 2.62
CA PRO A 34 -5.91 -13.89 3.94
C PRO A 34 -4.41 -13.57 4.06
N ILE A 35 -3.94 -13.41 5.29
CA ILE A 35 -2.57 -12.97 5.60
C ILE A 35 -1.52 -13.91 4.98
N ASP A 36 -1.76 -15.22 5.03
CA ASP A 36 -0.80 -16.22 4.51
C ASP A 36 -0.64 -16.11 2.99
N GLU A 37 -1.72 -15.81 2.26
CA GLU A 37 -1.66 -15.60 0.81
C GLU A 37 -0.94 -14.30 0.46
N VAL A 38 -1.17 -13.22 1.21
CA VAL A 38 -0.45 -11.95 1.02
C VAL A 38 1.06 -12.17 1.20
N ALA A 39 1.45 -12.89 2.25
CA ALA A 39 2.87 -13.18 2.51
C ALA A 39 3.49 -14.01 1.38
N ALA A 40 2.81 -15.05 0.90
CA ALA A 40 3.28 -15.85 -0.23
C ALA A 40 3.48 -15.01 -1.50
N ARG A 41 2.54 -14.11 -1.82
CA ARG A 41 2.66 -13.19 -2.97
C ARG A 41 3.83 -12.24 -2.86
N ILE A 42 4.12 -11.73 -1.66
CA ILE A 42 5.29 -10.87 -1.43
C ILE A 42 6.59 -11.65 -1.69
N MET A 43 6.66 -12.92 -1.25
CA MET A 43 7.84 -13.77 -1.49
C MET A 43 8.04 -14.04 -2.99
N GLU A 44 6.98 -14.36 -3.73
CA GLU A 44 7.03 -14.57 -5.19
C GLU A 44 7.54 -13.33 -5.96
N LEU A 45 7.20 -12.12 -5.51
CA LEU A 45 7.63 -10.87 -6.16
C LEU A 45 9.08 -10.48 -5.82
N ALA A 46 9.66 -11.06 -4.77
CA ALA A 46 11.00 -10.75 -4.29
C ALA A 46 12.09 -11.68 -4.86
N GLU A 47 11.70 -12.77 -5.52
CA GLU A 47 12.58 -13.69 -6.26
C GLU A 47 12.94 -13.14 -7.65
#